data_AF-A0A7S3HN28-F1
#
_entry.id   AF-A0A7S3HN28-F1
#
_cell.length_a   1.000
_cell.length_b   1.000
_cell.length_c   1.000
_cell.angle_alpha   90.00
_cell.angle_beta   90.00
_cell.angle_gamma   90.00
#
_symmetry.space_group_name_H-M   'P 1'
#
loop_
_entity.id
_entity.type
_entity.pdbx_description
1 polymer ?
#
loop_
_entity_poly.entity_id
_entity_poly.type
_entity_poly.pdbx_seq_one_letter_code
_entity_poly.pdbx_strand_id
1 'polypeptide(L)'
;IGFLMSVAILVVVYYGATLVIHGKLSVGDLTSFILYTIYIAVDLAMLSGLYTEFMNAVGAGERIFRIIDTQPSIPTTGGLWPARCEGKVTFSQVNFTYPTRSDVPVLTDFSLTVEPNQTVALVGASGSGKSTVLCLLE
;
A
#
# COMPACT_ATOMS: atom_id res chain seq x y z
N ILE A 1 34.37 5.10 4.74
CA ILE A 1 34.55 3.77 4.11
C ILE A 1 35.84 3.67 3.29
N GLY A 2 36.09 4.55 2.31
CA GLY A 2 37.26 4.45 1.42
C GLY A 2 38.62 4.37 2.13
N PHE A 3 38.87 5.24 3.13
CA PHE A 3 40.13 5.22 3.88
C PHE A 3 40.36 3.91 4.66
N LEU A 4 39.30 3.36 5.26
CA LEU A 4 39.37 2.15 6.09
C LEU A 4 39.61 0.90 5.22
N MET A 5 39.01 0.86 4.02
CA MET A 5 39.27 -0.16 2.99
C MET A 5 40.74 -0.13 2.52
N SER A 6 41.28 1.07 2.23
CA SER A 6 42.66 1.21 1.79
C SER A 6 43.66 0.77 2.86
N VAL A 7 43.41 1.09 4.14
CA VAL A 7 44.24 0.64 5.27
C VAL A 7 44.16 -0.87 5.44
N ALA A 8 42.98 -1.47 5.32
CA ALA A 8 42.81 -2.93 5.41
C ALA A 8 43.59 -3.68 4.31
N ILE A 9 43.53 -3.19 3.06
CA ILE A 9 44.28 -3.75 1.94
C ILE A 9 45.79 -3.63 2.19
N LEU A 10 46.26 -2.48 2.67
CA LEU A 10 47.66 -2.26 3.02
C LEU A 10 48.16 -3.26 4.08
N VAL A 11 47.36 -3.52 5.12
CA VAL A 11 47.70 -4.49 6.16
C VAL A 11 47.76 -5.92 5.60
N VAL A 12 46.79 -6.30 4.76
CA VAL A 12 46.75 -7.63 4.11
C VAL A 12 47.97 -7.83 3.21
N VAL A 13 48.32 -6.83 2.39
CA VAL A 13 49.49 -6.89 1.51
C VAL A 13 50.79 -6.94 2.31
N TYR A 14 50.93 -6.12 3.35
CA TYR A 14 52.13 -6.09 4.19
C TYR A 14 52.37 -7.42 4.91
N TYR A 15 51.33 -7.94 5.56
CA TYR A 15 51.41 -9.22 6.27
C TYR A 15 51.58 -10.40 5.32
N GLY A 16 50.82 -10.40 4.21
CA GLY A 16 50.91 -11.43 3.17
C GLY A 16 52.29 -11.48 2.51
N ALA A 17 52.87 -10.32 2.17
CA ALA A 17 54.23 -10.23 1.63
C ALA A 17 55.28 -10.76 2.61
N THR A 18 55.13 -10.46 3.90
CA THR A 18 56.01 -11.00 4.95
C THR A 18 55.93 -12.53 5.00
N LEU A 19 54.74 -13.12 4.85
CA LEU A 19 54.53 -14.57 4.82
C LEU A 19 55.15 -15.25 3.59
N VAL A 20 55.11 -14.58 2.44
CA VAL A 20 55.76 -15.03 1.20
C VAL A 20 57.29 -15.02 1.34
N ILE A 21 57.86 -13.97 1.94
CA ILE A 21 59.32 -13.88 2.17
C ILE A 21 59.81 -15.00 3.09
N HIS A 22 59.01 -15.40 4.08
CA HIS A 22 59.34 -16.52 4.99
C HIS A 22 59.04 -17.91 4.39
N GLY A 23 58.66 -18.00 3.10
CA GLY A 23 58.40 -19.26 2.40
C GLY A 23 57.14 -20.01 2.87
N LYS A 24 56.27 -19.37 3.65
CA LYS A 24 55.04 -19.98 4.19
C LYS A 24 53.84 -19.89 3.25
N LEU A 25 53.92 -19.05 2.23
CA LEU A 25 52.85 -18.78 1.28
C LEU A 25 53.43 -18.55 -0.12
N SER A 26 52.77 -19.02 -1.18
CA SER A 26 53.20 -18.69 -2.54
C SER A 26 52.67 -17.31 -2.96
N VAL A 27 53.33 -16.68 -3.94
CA VAL A 27 52.84 -15.42 -4.54
C VAL A 27 51.44 -15.61 -5.14
N GLY A 28 51.15 -16.78 -5.70
CA GLY A 28 49.84 -17.12 -6.26
C GLY A 28 48.74 -17.20 -5.20
N ASP A 29 49.04 -17.76 -4.03
CA ASP A 29 48.05 -17.84 -2.93
C ASP A 29 47.69 -16.45 -2.40
N LEU A 30 48.68 -15.54 -2.33
CA LEU A 30 48.44 -14.16 -1.91
C LEU A 30 47.58 -13.39 -2.91
N THR A 31 47.85 -13.54 -4.22
CA THR A 31 47.06 -12.86 -5.26
C THR A 31 45.65 -13.41 -5.31
N SER A 32 45.46 -14.72 -5.23
CA SER A 32 44.15 -15.36 -5.13
C SER A 32 43.37 -14.87 -3.91
N PHE A 33 44.00 -14.78 -2.74
CA PHE A 33 43.37 -14.27 -1.53
C PHE A 33 42.87 -12.84 -1.69
N ILE A 34 43.67 -11.95 -2.28
CA ILE A 34 43.30 -10.55 -2.53
C ILE A 34 42.10 -10.48 -3.49
N LEU A 35 42.14 -11.25 -4.59
CA LEU A 35 41.05 -11.29 -5.57
C LEU A 35 39.73 -11.78 -4.94
N TYR A 36 39.77 -12.88 -4.18
CA TYR A 36 38.58 -13.39 -3.51
C TYR A 36 38.04 -12.43 -2.46
N THR A 37 38.90 -11.73 -1.73
CA THR A 37 38.49 -10.71 -0.76
C THR A 37 37.73 -9.57 -1.45
N ILE A 38 38.20 -9.11 -2.60
CA ILE A 38 37.53 -8.07 -3.39
C ILE A 38 36.17 -8.58 -3.90
N TYR A 39 36.09 -9.81 -4.43
CA TYR A 39 34.83 -10.38 -4.89
C TYR A 39 33.79 -10.46 -3.77
N ILE A 40 34.16 -11.02 -2.61
CA ILE A 40 33.27 -11.11 -1.45
C ILE A 40 32.78 -9.72 -1.01
N ALA A 41 33.67 -8.71 -1.02
CA ALA A 41 33.29 -7.35 -0.66
C ALA A 41 32.26 -6.74 -1.63
N VAL A 42 32.43 -6.97 -2.93
CA VAL A 42 31.49 -6.49 -3.96
C VAL A 42 30.16 -7.22 -3.85
N ASP A 43 30.18 -8.55 -3.74
CA ASP A 43 28.98 -9.37 -3.65
C ASP A 43 28.17 -9.03 -2.40
N LEU A 44 28.83 -8.81 -1.26
CA LEU A 44 28.17 -8.38 -0.02
C LEU A 44 27.52 -7.00 -0.17
N ALA A 45 28.18 -6.07 -0.87
CA ALA A 45 27.60 -4.77 -1.17
C ALA A 45 26.37 -4.89 -2.09
N MET A 46 26.42 -5.77 -3.10
CA MET A 46 25.27 -6.04 -3.97
C MET A 46 24.10 -6.66 -3.21
N LEU A 47 24.36 -7.63 -2.32
CA LEU A 47 23.33 -8.24 -1.46
C LEU A 47 22.67 -7.21 -0.54
N SER A 48 23.45 -6.27 0.02
CA SER A 48 22.90 -5.16 0.81
C SER A 48 21.99 -4.24 -0.01
N GLY A 49 22.34 -3.99 -1.28
CA GLY A 49 21.49 -3.25 -2.21
C GLY A 49 20.19 -3.98 -2.50
N LEU A 50 20.27 -5.27 -2.84
CA LEU A 50 19.11 -6.12 -3.09
C LEU A 50 18.16 -6.18 -1.89
N TYR A 51 18.70 -6.28 -0.67
CA TYR A 51 17.90 -6.27 0.55
C TYR A 51 17.08 -4.98 0.69
N THR A 52 17.71 -3.83 0.39
CA THR A 52 17.03 -2.53 0.45
C THR A 52 15.91 -2.45 -0.59
N GLU A 53 16.17 -2.91 -1.81
CA GLU A 53 15.17 -2.95 -2.88
C GLU A 53 14.00 -3.88 -2.53
N PHE A 54 14.29 -5.05 -1.98
CA PHE A 54 13.28 -6.00 -1.52
C PHE A 54 12.40 -5.41 -0.42
N MET A 55 12.97 -4.72 0.57
CA MET A 55 12.20 -4.04 1.62
C MET A 55 11.31 -2.93 1.04
N ASN A 56 11.79 -2.19 0.05
CA ASN A 56 10.97 -1.19 -0.64
C ASN A 56 9.79 -1.84 -1.40
N ALA A 57 10.02 -2.98 -2.06
CA ALA A 57 8.96 -3.72 -2.75
C ALA A 57 7.91 -4.26 -1.77
N VAL A 58 8.32 -4.78 -0.61
CA VAL A 58 7.41 -5.24 0.45
C VAL A 58 6.56 -4.06 0.98
N GLY A 59 7.18 -2.93 1.28
CA GLY A 59 6.46 -1.74 1.76
C GLY A 59 5.48 -1.16 0.74
N ALA A 60 5.84 -1.19 -0.56
CA ALA A 60 4.93 -0.82 -1.63
C ALA A 60 3.76 -1.80 -1.77
N GLY A 61 4.04 -3.11 -1.68
CA GLY A 61 3.05 -4.18 -1.75
C GLY A 61 2.02 -4.11 -0.62
N GLU A 62 2.43 -3.77 0.61
CA GLU A 62 1.54 -3.69 1.77
C GLU A 62 0.33 -2.80 1.51
N ARG A 63 0.52 -1.64 0.85
CA ARG A 63 -0.58 -0.72 0.54
C ARG A 63 -1.57 -1.30 -0.45
N ILE A 64 -1.07 -2.04 -1.44
CA ILE A 64 -1.90 -2.69 -2.47
C ILE A 64 -2.73 -3.79 -1.82
N PHE A 65 -2.08 -4.68 -1.07
CA PHE A 65 -2.77 -5.77 -0.37
C PHE A 65 -3.80 -5.26 0.63
N ARG A 66 -3.50 -4.17 1.35
CA ARG A 66 -4.48 -3.53 2.23
C ARG A 66 -5.78 -3.13 1.52
N ILE A 67 -5.70 -2.61 0.30
CA ILE A 67 -6.89 -2.24 -0.48
C ILE A 67 -7.63 -3.49 -0.97
N ILE A 68 -6.90 -4.47 -1.49
CA ILE A 68 -7.47 -5.74 -1.99
C ILE A 68 -8.21 -6.49 -0.88
N ASP A 69 -7.63 -6.52 0.32
CA ASP A 69 -8.17 -7.24 1.47
C ASP A 69 -9.22 -6.43 2.25
N THR A 70 -9.52 -5.20 1.83
CA THR A 70 -10.56 -4.37 2.47
C THR A 70 -11.94 -5.00 2.24
N GLN A 71 -12.62 -5.37 3.31
CA GLN A 71 -14.01 -5.82 3.25
C GLN A 71 -14.96 -4.60 3.24
N PRO A 72 -15.80 -4.44 2.20
CA PRO A 72 -16.76 -3.34 2.16
C PRO A 72 -17.85 -3.54 3.20
N SER A 73 -18.24 -2.47 3.90
CA SER A 73 -19.33 -2.50 4.88
C SER A 73 -20.70 -2.73 4.24
N ILE A 74 -20.86 -2.34 2.97
CA ILE A 74 -22.06 -2.58 2.17
C ILE A 74 -21.71 -3.69 1.18
N PRO A 75 -22.28 -4.90 1.31
CA PRO A 75 -21.99 -6.00 0.41
C PRO A 75 -22.52 -5.70 -1.00
N THR A 76 -21.67 -5.84 -2.01
CA THR A 76 -22.05 -5.65 -3.43
C THR A 76 -22.72 -6.87 -4.04
N THR A 77 -22.69 -8.00 -3.34
CA THR A 77 -23.28 -9.27 -3.78
C THR A 77 -24.11 -9.85 -2.65
N GLY A 78 -25.14 -10.62 -3.01
CA GLY A 78 -26.17 -11.06 -2.08
C GLY A 78 -27.42 -10.18 -2.15
N GLY A 79 -28.38 -10.48 -1.28
CA GLY A 79 -29.70 -9.86 -1.30
C GLY A 79 -30.75 -10.74 -1.98
N LEU A 80 -31.98 -10.24 -1.97
CA LEU A 80 -33.15 -10.92 -2.54
C LEU A 80 -33.45 -10.32 -3.90
N TRP A 81 -33.71 -11.18 -4.89
CA TRP A 81 -34.29 -10.75 -6.15
C TRP A 81 -35.80 -10.99 -6.11
N PRO A 82 -36.63 -9.98 -5.79
CA PRO A 82 -38.06 -10.18 -5.69
C PRO A 82 -38.63 -10.54 -7.07
N ALA A 83 -39.49 -11.57 -7.12
CA ALA A 83 -40.15 -11.99 -8.36
C ALA A 83 -41.06 -10.89 -8.95
N ARG A 84 -41.53 -9.97 -8.09
CA ARG A 84 -42.32 -8.81 -8.47
C ARG A 84 -41.93 -7.63 -7.58
N CYS A 85 -41.70 -6.47 -8.19
CA CYS A 85 -41.47 -5.21 -7.50
C CYS A 85 -42.51 -4.20 -7.98
N GLU A 86 -43.35 -3.70 -7.07
CA GLU A 86 -44.43 -2.74 -7.41
C GLU A 86 -43.93 -1.30 -7.57
N GLY A 87 -42.67 -1.03 -7.17
CA GLY A 87 -42.05 0.29 -7.36
C GLY A 87 -42.47 1.35 -6.35
N LYS A 88 -43.14 0.97 -5.25
CA LYS A 88 -43.40 1.89 -4.12
C LYS A 88 -42.11 2.14 -3.36
N VAL A 89 -41.76 3.41 -3.14
CA VAL A 89 -40.56 3.82 -2.40
C VAL A 89 -40.96 4.64 -1.18
N THR A 90 -40.47 4.27 -0.01
CA THR A 90 -40.73 4.99 1.25
C THR A 90 -39.42 5.27 1.99
N PHE A 91 -39.16 6.55 2.22
CA PHE A 91 -38.20 7.04 3.20
C PHE A 91 -38.95 7.27 4.51
N SER A 92 -38.43 6.73 5.62
CA SER A 92 -39.05 6.86 6.94
C SER A 92 -38.01 7.35 7.95
N GLN A 93 -38.21 8.58 8.44
CA GLN A 93 -37.40 9.21 9.49
C GLN A 93 -35.89 9.11 9.24
N VAL A 94 -35.49 9.32 7.99
CA VAL A 94 -34.11 9.13 7.54
C VAL A 94 -33.26 10.29 8.04
N ASN A 95 -32.21 9.95 8.79
CA ASN A 95 -31.17 10.86 9.21
C ASN A 95 -29.88 10.46 8.50
N PHE A 96 -29.25 11.38 7.79
CA PHE A 96 -28.06 11.09 7.00
C PHE A 96 -27.05 12.23 7.01
N THR A 97 -25.78 11.82 7.16
CA THR A 97 -24.61 12.68 7.11
C THR A 97 -23.53 11.99 6.30
N TYR A 98 -22.88 12.72 5.38
CA TYR A 98 -21.76 12.15 4.62
C TYR A 98 -20.56 11.91 5.54
N PRO A 99 -19.86 10.76 5.42
CA PRO A 99 -18.67 10.48 6.21
C PRO A 99 -17.54 11.51 6.05
N THR A 100 -17.46 12.15 4.87
CA THR A 100 -16.47 13.19 4.57
C THR A 100 -16.73 14.51 5.31
N ARG A 101 -17.94 14.73 5.83
CA ARG A 101 -18.37 15.93 6.59
C ARG A 101 -19.34 15.51 7.69
N SER A 102 -18.83 14.80 8.68
CA SER A 102 -19.61 14.22 9.78
C SER A 102 -20.27 15.26 10.72
N ASP A 103 -19.85 16.51 10.63
CA ASP A 103 -20.32 17.64 11.43
C ASP A 103 -21.58 18.33 10.85
N VAL A 104 -21.90 18.10 9.58
CA VAL A 104 -23.01 18.78 8.90
C VAL A 104 -24.08 17.77 8.48
N PRO A 105 -25.20 17.64 9.22
CA PRO A 105 -26.29 16.76 8.83
C PRO A 105 -26.93 17.25 7.53
N VAL A 106 -27.19 16.33 6.59
CA VAL A 106 -27.78 16.65 5.27
C VAL A 106 -29.27 16.36 5.26
N LEU A 107 -29.68 15.23 5.84
CA LEU A 107 -31.09 14.89 6.04
C LEU A 107 -31.33 14.71 7.54
N THR A 108 -32.37 15.36 8.04
CA THR A 108 -32.81 15.28 9.44
C THR A 108 -34.29 14.94 9.45
N ASP A 109 -34.64 13.79 10.04
CA ASP A 109 -36.00 13.27 10.13
C ASP A 109 -36.78 13.28 8.79
N PHE A 110 -36.11 12.93 7.69
CA PHE A 110 -36.70 13.00 6.35
C PHE A 110 -37.65 11.83 6.10
N SER A 111 -38.91 12.14 5.77
CA SER A 111 -39.93 11.14 5.41
C SER A 111 -40.60 11.51 4.10
N LEU A 112 -40.67 10.56 3.16
CA LEU A 112 -41.28 10.71 1.84
C LEU A 112 -41.82 9.37 1.38
N THR A 113 -43.03 9.35 0.81
CA THR A 113 -43.56 8.16 0.13
C THR A 113 -43.89 8.52 -1.32
N VAL A 114 -43.40 7.69 -2.24
CA VAL A 114 -43.67 7.75 -3.67
C VAL A 114 -44.46 6.52 -4.06
N GLU A 115 -45.67 6.72 -4.54
CA GLU A 115 -46.55 5.64 -4.96
C GLU A 115 -46.14 5.08 -6.34
N PRO A 116 -46.51 3.82 -6.66
CA PRO A 116 -46.26 3.26 -7.98
C PRO A 116 -46.78 4.15 -9.12
N ASN A 117 -45.95 4.33 -10.16
CA ASN A 117 -46.24 5.19 -11.32
C ASN A 117 -46.44 6.69 -11.00
N GLN A 118 -46.04 7.14 -9.82
CA GLN A 118 -46.08 8.55 -9.45
C GLN A 118 -44.75 9.24 -9.82
N THR A 119 -44.86 10.39 -10.48
CA THR A 119 -43.71 11.28 -10.70
C THR A 119 -43.66 12.34 -9.60
N VAL A 120 -42.57 12.38 -8.84
CA VAL A 120 -42.33 13.37 -7.78
C VAL A 120 -41.13 14.23 -8.12
N ALA A 121 -41.25 15.54 -8.01
CA ALA A 121 -40.16 16.49 -8.19
C ALA A 121 -39.66 17.00 -6.84
N LEU A 122 -38.38 16.79 -6.55
CA LEU A 122 -37.70 17.34 -5.38
C LEU A 122 -37.18 18.74 -5.68
N VAL A 123 -37.76 19.76 -5.03
CA VAL A 123 -37.39 21.17 -5.19
C VAL A 123 -36.82 21.73 -3.89
N GLY A 124 -35.87 22.67 -3.99
CA GLY A 124 -35.25 23.29 -2.82
C GLY A 124 -33.95 24.02 -3.17
N ALA A 125 -33.44 24.82 -2.23
CA ALA A 125 -32.20 25.60 -2.39
C ALA A 125 -30.96 24.72 -2.68
N SER A 126 -29.90 25.31 -3.23
CA SER A 126 -28.64 24.58 -3.43
C SER A 126 -28.12 24.03 -2.10
N GLY A 127 -27.66 22.78 -2.09
CA GLY A 127 -27.19 22.10 -0.86
C GLY A 127 -28.27 21.50 0.03
N SER A 128 -29.56 21.60 -0.32
CA SER A 128 -30.68 21.07 0.49
C SER A 128 -30.82 19.53 0.52
N GLY A 129 -29.81 18.75 0.11
CA GLY A 129 -29.86 17.28 0.14
C GLY A 129 -30.64 16.59 -0.99
N LYS A 130 -31.12 17.29 -2.03
CA LYS A 130 -31.89 16.69 -3.14
C LYS A 130 -31.16 15.52 -3.83
N SER A 131 -29.90 15.74 -4.20
CA SER A 131 -29.08 14.70 -4.82
C SER A 131 -28.78 13.56 -3.85
N THR A 132 -28.67 13.86 -2.55
CA THR A 132 -28.45 12.85 -1.51
C THR A 132 -29.60 11.87 -1.40
N VAL A 133 -30.86 12.34 -1.54
CA VAL A 133 -32.02 11.44 -1.57
C VAL A 133 -31.94 10.44 -2.74
N LEU A 134 -31.48 10.89 -3.91
CA LEU A 134 -31.26 10.01 -5.06
C LEU A 134 -30.10 9.02 -4.80
N CYS A 135 -28.99 9.49 -4.24
CA CYS A 135 -27.84 8.63 -3.89
C CYS A 135 -28.12 7.60 -2.79
N LEU A 136 -29.19 7.76 -2.01
CA LEU A 136 -29.61 6.77 -1.00
C LEU A 136 -30.59 5.74 -1.58
N LEU A 137 -31.23 6.07 -2.70
CA LEU A 137 -32.14 5.19 -3.41
C LEU A 137 -31.39 4.25 -4.35
N GLU A 138 -30.35 4.78 -5.01
CA GLU A 138 -29.40 4.04 -5.86
C GLU A 138 -28.44 3.19 -5.02
#